data_AF-A0AA37RJL0-F1
#
_entry.id   AF-A0AA37RJL0-F1
#
_cell.length_a   1.000
_cell.length_b   1.000
_cell.length_c   1.000
_cell.angle_alpha   90.00
_cell.angle_beta   90.00
_cell.angle_gamma   90.00
#
_symmetry.space_group_name_H-M   'P 1'
#
loop_
_entity.id
_entity.type
_entity.pdbx_description
1 polymer ?
#
loop_
_entity_poly.entity_id
_entity_poly.type
_entity_poly.pdbx_seq_one_letter_code
_entity_poly.pdbx_strand_id
1 'polypeptide(L)'
;MIYGVRLRSEVVYRYVGLTTKSVKVRLRQHVTLARSGRKTPFYDWLRKHDGAGIVADQLERVEGLQELGQAEIVWIESLRRHGHPLLNLSQGGLGPMGIEWTAEMREAARIKSTGRKCISRFADANPFYGRTHAAEQRAKWSELRMGQNVGPDNPNYGKFGRDHPSFGHVMSEEAREKLSEQRRGVANPNYGRRASDETRAKMSAVRKGRSMPSSRRNAHTRHHTNRGIKKDTCKYCIEDAG
;
A
#
# COMPACT_ATOMS: atom_id res chain seq x y z
N MET A 1 -9.00 23.45 11.78
CA MET A 1 -9.92 24.44 11.15
C MET A 1 -10.71 23.76 10.05
N ILE A 2 -11.98 24.13 9.92
CA ILE A 2 -12.88 23.76 8.83
C ILE A 2 -12.93 24.91 7.83
N TYR A 3 -12.93 24.59 6.54
CA TYR A 3 -13.03 25.58 5.46
C TYR A 3 -13.99 25.12 4.37
N GLY A 4 -14.59 26.09 3.69
CA GLY A 4 -15.46 25.90 2.54
C GLY A 4 -14.83 26.51 1.29
N VAL A 5 -14.96 25.87 0.14
CA VAL A 5 -14.48 26.36 -1.16
C VAL A 5 -15.66 26.73 -2.05
N ARG A 6 -15.58 27.91 -2.66
CA ARG A 6 -16.58 28.46 -3.58
C ARG A 6 -15.93 29.36 -4.63
N LEU A 7 -16.70 29.80 -5.60
CA LEU A 7 -16.28 30.89 -6.49
C LEU A 7 -16.48 32.21 -5.77
N ARG A 8 -15.61 33.19 -6.01
CA ARG A 8 -15.77 34.54 -5.43
C ARG A 8 -17.11 35.18 -5.82
N SER A 9 -17.58 34.89 -7.04
CA SER A 9 -18.85 35.38 -7.59
C SER A 9 -20.09 34.73 -6.99
N GLU A 10 -19.95 33.56 -6.35
CA GLU A 10 -21.08 32.80 -5.81
C GLU A 10 -20.96 32.69 -4.29
N VAL A 11 -22.10 32.67 -3.59
CA VAL A 11 -22.15 32.29 -2.16
C VAL A 11 -22.22 30.77 -1.98
N VAL A 12 -22.32 30.02 -3.07
CA VAL A 12 -22.55 28.58 -3.05
C VAL A 12 -21.24 27.82 -2.81
N TYR A 13 -21.14 27.18 -1.65
CA TYR A 13 -20.06 26.24 -1.37
C TYR A 13 -20.16 24.98 -2.23
N ARG A 14 -19.01 24.56 -2.76
CA ARG A 14 -18.85 23.35 -3.58
C ARG A 14 -18.03 22.28 -2.90
N TYR A 15 -17.28 22.63 -1.87
CA TYR A 15 -16.47 21.67 -1.13
C TYR A 15 -16.24 22.15 0.30
N VAL A 16 -16.31 21.23 1.25
CA VAL A 16 -15.91 21.46 2.65
C VAL A 16 -14.73 20.57 2.96
N GLY A 17 -13.77 21.06 3.72
CA GLY A 17 -12.70 20.21 4.22
C GLY A 17 -12.14 20.70 5.53
N LEU A 18 -11.38 19.82 6.17
CA LEU A 18 -10.59 20.16 7.33
C LEU A 18 -9.10 20.38 6.99
N THR A 19 -8.44 21.23 7.77
CA THR A 19 -6.99 21.42 7.70
C THR A 19 -6.40 21.90 9.02
N THR A 20 -5.17 21.48 9.28
CA THR A 20 -4.30 22.01 10.35
C THR A 20 -3.43 23.18 9.87
N LYS A 21 -3.33 23.39 8.56
CA LYS A 21 -2.61 24.51 7.93
C LYS A 21 -3.54 25.68 7.67
N SER A 22 -3.01 26.82 7.22
CA SER A 22 -3.87 27.92 6.77
C SER A 22 -4.69 27.52 5.54
N VAL A 23 -5.92 28.06 5.46
CA VAL A 23 -6.88 27.76 4.40
C VAL A 23 -6.32 28.11 3.02
N LYS A 24 -5.62 29.25 2.90
CA LYS A 24 -4.94 29.67 1.66
C LYS A 24 -3.92 28.65 1.16
N VAL A 25 -3.09 28.12 2.06
CA VAL A 25 -2.09 27.09 1.72
C VAL A 25 -2.77 25.80 1.27
N ARG A 26 -3.83 25.39 1.97
CA ARG A 26 -4.56 24.16 1.62
C ARG A 26 -5.24 24.26 0.26
N LEU A 27 -5.82 25.42 -0.08
CA LEU A 27 -6.39 25.67 -1.39
C LEU A 27 -5.35 25.57 -2.50
N ARG A 28 -4.18 26.20 -2.33
CA ARG A 28 -3.06 26.10 -3.31
C ARG A 28 -2.62 24.65 -3.52
N GLN A 29 -2.57 23.85 -2.46
CA GLN A 29 -2.28 22.42 -2.57
C GLN A 29 -3.36 21.67 -3.37
N HIS A 30 -4.63 21.98 -3.15
CA HIS A 30 -5.71 21.40 -3.94
C HIS A 30 -5.60 21.73 -5.42
N VAL A 31 -5.33 22.99 -5.77
CA VAL A 31 -5.12 23.41 -7.17
C VAL A 31 -3.93 22.68 -7.78
N THR A 32 -2.81 22.58 -7.06
CA THR A 32 -1.61 21.88 -7.53
C THR A 32 -1.88 20.39 -7.78
N LEU A 33 -2.59 19.72 -6.86
CA LEU A 33 -2.98 18.31 -7.01
C LEU A 33 -4.03 18.09 -8.10
N ALA A 34 -4.90 19.07 -8.34
CA ALA A 34 -5.86 19.02 -9.44
C ALA A 34 -5.13 19.09 -10.79
N ARG A 35 -4.11 19.96 -10.91
CA ARG A 35 -3.25 20.10 -12.10
C ARG A 35 -2.37 18.87 -12.36
N SER A 36 -1.97 18.14 -11.33
CA SER A 36 -1.19 16.90 -11.50
C SER A 36 -1.99 15.71 -12.05
N GLY A 37 -3.29 15.89 -12.33
CA GLY A 37 -4.12 14.89 -13.02
C GLY A 37 -4.88 13.94 -12.10
N ARG A 38 -4.94 14.21 -10.78
CA ARG A 38 -5.79 13.42 -9.88
C ARG A 38 -7.28 13.65 -10.20
N LYS A 39 -8.02 12.55 -10.38
CA LYS A 39 -9.42 12.56 -10.80
C LYS A 39 -10.36 12.46 -9.59
N THR A 40 -11.05 13.56 -9.28
CA THR A 40 -12.16 13.63 -8.31
C THR A 40 -13.13 14.70 -8.77
N PRO A 41 -14.45 14.61 -8.47
CA PRO A 41 -15.42 15.62 -8.87
C PRO A 41 -15.01 17.05 -8.46
N PHE A 42 -14.49 17.19 -7.23
CA PHE A 42 -13.96 18.46 -6.75
C PHE A 42 -12.76 18.96 -7.58
N TYR A 43 -11.82 18.11 -7.96
CA TYR A 43 -10.64 18.54 -8.73
C TYR A 43 -10.97 18.82 -10.18
N ASP A 44 -11.92 18.07 -10.75
CA ASP A 44 -12.48 18.33 -12.06
C ASP A 44 -13.16 19.71 -12.09
N TRP A 45 -13.92 20.03 -11.04
CA TRP A 45 -14.52 21.36 -10.84
C TRP A 45 -13.47 22.46 -10.67
N LEU A 46 -12.42 22.24 -9.86
CA LEU A 46 -11.32 23.21 -9.70
C LEU A 46 -10.61 23.50 -11.03
N ARG A 47 -10.36 22.48 -11.87
CA ARG A 47 -9.73 22.68 -13.18
C ARG A 47 -10.63 23.45 -14.14
N LYS A 48 -11.94 23.19 -14.12
CA LYS A 48 -12.91 23.89 -14.96
C LYS A 48 -12.99 25.39 -14.64
N HIS A 49 -12.70 25.77 -13.39
CA HIS A 49 -12.80 27.15 -12.91
C HIS A 49 -11.44 27.74 -12.52
N ASP A 50 -10.33 27.14 -13.00
CA ASP A 50 -8.98 27.66 -12.77
C ASP A 50 -8.88 29.06 -13.41
N GLY A 51 -8.68 30.09 -12.58
CA GLY A 51 -8.71 31.50 -13.00
C GLY A 51 -10.01 32.26 -12.72
N ALA A 52 -11.13 31.59 -12.39
CA ALA A 52 -12.44 32.23 -12.11
C ALA A 52 -12.58 32.78 -10.67
N GLY A 53 -11.47 33.03 -9.98
CA GLY A 53 -11.48 33.57 -8.62
C GLY A 53 -11.97 32.59 -7.56
N ILE A 54 -11.45 31.37 -7.54
CA ILE A 54 -11.75 30.38 -6.49
C ILE A 54 -11.26 30.90 -5.14
N VAL A 55 -12.14 30.87 -4.13
CA VAL A 55 -11.82 31.27 -2.75
C VAL A 55 -12.12 30.13 -1.79
N ALA A 56 -11.37 30.12 -0.69
CA ALA A 56 -11.59 29.21 0.41
C ALA A 56 -11.76 30.03 1.69
N ASP A 57 -12.96 29.95 2.26
CA ASP A 57 -13.36 30.69 3.45
C ASP A 57 -13.19 29.82 4.69
N GLN A 58 -12.71 30.41 5.78
CA GLN A 58 -12.63 29.74 7.07
C GLN A 58 -14.03 29.72 7.68
N LEU A 59 -14.59 28.52 7.90
CA LEU A 59 -15.92 28.35 8.48
C LEU A 59 -15.84 28.27 10.00
N GLU A 60 -14.95 27.43 10.52
CA GLU A 60 -14.85 27.19 11.97
C GLU A 60 -13.42 26.84 12.39
N ARG A 61 -13.04 27.29 13.60
CA ARG A 61 -11.81 26.87 14.25
C ARG A 61 -12.17 25.94 15.40
N VAL A 62 -11.76 24.69 15.28
CA VAL A 62 -11.94 23.64 16.29
C VAL A 62 -10.56 23.14 16.71
N GLU A 63 -10.40 22.92 18.01
CA GLU A 63 -9.22 22.33 18.63
C GLU A 63 -9.48 20.83 18.88
N GLY A 64 -8.47 19.97 18.79
CA GLY A 64 -8.66 18.52 18.92
C GLY A 64 -9.03 17.79 17.62
N LEU A 65 -8.46 16.59 17.41
CA LEU A 65 -8.56 15.87 16.13
C LEU A 65 -9.93 15.20 15.92
N GLN A 66 -10.50 14.60 16.97
CA GLN A 66 -11.80 13.91 16.91
C GLN A 66 -12.94 14.91 16.69
N GLU A 67 -12.89 16.03 17.42
CA GLU A 67 -13.83 17.14 17.29
C GLU A 67 -13.78 17.79 15.89
N LEU A 68 -12.58 17.87 15.30
CA LEU A 68 -12.40 18.34 13.92
C LEU A 68 -13.13 17.45 12.89
N GLY A 69 -13.11 16.14 13.10
CA GLY A 69 -13.80 15.17 12.24
C GLY A 69 -15.32 15.32 12.33
N GLN A 70 -15.85 15.47 13.54
CA GLN A 70 -17.28 15.68 13.77
C GLN A 70 -17.76 17.02 13.21
N ALA A 71 -16.99 18.10 13.41
CA ALA A 71 -17.30 19.41 12.86
C ALA A 71 -17.37 19.39 11.32
N GLU A 72 -16.47 18.66 10.64
CA GLU A 72 -16.53 18.49 9.19
C GLU A 72 -17.85 17.84 8.74
N ILE A 73 -18.31 16.81 9.45
CA ILE A 73 -19.58 16.13 9.15
C ILE A 73 -20.77 17.08 9.32
N VAL A 74 -20.81 17.80 10.44
CA VAL A 74 -21.89 18.75 10.75
C VAL A 74 -21.98 19.85 9.70
N TRP A 75 -20.85 20.40 9.25
CA TRP A 75 -20.83 21.41 8.19
C TRP A 75 -21.28 20.88 6.84
N ILE A 76 -20.85 19.67 6.46
CA ILE A 76 -21.27 19.04 5.19
C ILE A 76 -22.78 18.81 5.21
N GLU A 77 -23.32 18.30 6.31
CA GLU A 77 -24.75 18.04 6.45
C GLU A 77 -25.57 19.34 6.45
N SER A 78 -25.14 20.33 7.23
CA SER A 78 -25.80 21.64 7.30
C SER A 78 -25.86 22.30 5.92
N LEU A 79 -24.74 22.38 5.20
CA LEU A 79 -24.71 23.01 3.88
C LEU A 79 -25.54 22.24 2.84
N ARG A 80 -25.59 20.91 2.91
CA ARG A 80 -26.48 20.11 2.05
C ARG A 80 -27.95 20.39 2.33
N ARG A 81 -28.35 20.50 3.59
CA ARG A 81 -29.74 20.88 3.96
C ARG A 81 -30.11 22.26 3.47
N HIS A 82 -29.15 23.19 3.42
CA HIS A 82 -29.33 24.52 2.85
C HIS A 82 -29.20 24.55 1.30
N GLY A 83 -29.16 23.40 0.63
CA GLY A 83 -29.21 23.29 -0.82
C GLY A 83 -27.87 23.48 -1.54
N HIS A 84 -26.73 23.50 -0.83
CA HIS A 84 -25.42 23.60 -1.46
C HIS A 84 -25.01 22.29 -2.15
N PRO A 85 -24.67 22.30 -3.46
CA PRO A 85 -24.29 21.08 -4.19
C PRO A 85 -22.82 20.74 -3.91
N LEU A 86 -22.55 20.14 -2.74
CA LEU A 86 -21.20 19.78 -2.31
C LEU A 86 -20.65 18.60 -3.12
N LEU A 87 -19.41 18.74 -3.60
CA LEU A 87 -18.61 17.76 -4.34
C LEU A 87 -17.76 16.86 -3.43
N ASN A 88 -18.05 16.87 -2.12
CA ASN A 88 -17.44 16.00 -1.13
C ASN A 88 -17.76 14.53 -1.45
N LEU A 89 -16.72 13.69 -1.53
CA LEU A 89 -16.85 12.27 -1.85
C LEU A 89 -17.33 11.42 -0.66
N SER A 90 -17.11 11.87 0.56
CA SER A 90 -17.58 11.24 1.80
C SER A 90 -18.40 12.23 2.61
N GLN A 91 -19.09 11.72 3.63
CA GLN A 91 -19.82 12.53 4.61
C GLN A 91 -18.89 13.30 5.58
N GLY A 92 -17.56 13.14 5.47
CA GLY A 92 -16.56 13.74 6.36
C GLY A 92 -15.90 12.72 7.30
N GLY A 93 -15.14 13.20 8.30
CA GLY A 93 -14.74 12.38 9.46
C GLY A 93 -13.29 11.87 9.49
N LEU A 94 -12.32 12.62 8.94
CA LEU A 94 -10.87 12.27 8.90
C LEU A 94 -10.46 11.23 7.83
N GLY A 95 -10.92 11.44 6.60
CA GLY A 95 -10.34 10.81 5.40
C GLY A 95 -11.27 9.83 4.69
N PRO A 96 -10.78 9.14 3.65
CA PRO A 96 -11.60 8.24 2.82
C PRO A 96 -12.01 6.94 3.53
N MET A 97 -11.83 6.86 4.86
CA MET A 97 -12.18 5.73 5.71
C MET A 97 -13.70 5.56 5.89
N GLY A 98 -14.52 6.51 5.40
CA GLY A 98 -15.98 6.49 5.54
C GLY A 98 -16.78 6.33 4.24
N ILE A 99 -16.14 6.03 3.10
CA ILE A 99 -16.89 5.67 1.89
C ILE A 99 -17.19 4.18 1.99
N GLU A 100 -18.37 3.84 2.51
CA GLU A 100 -18.95 2.52 2.25
C GLU A 100 -19.21 2.42 0.75
N TRP A 101 -18.46 1.54 0.09
CA TRP A 101 -18.67 1.31 -1.32
C TRP A 101 -20.08 0.75 -1.53
N THR A 102 -20.87 1.33 -2.43
CA THR A 102 -22.13 0.69 -2.83
C THR A 102 -21.83 -0.60 -3.60
N ALA A 103 -22.81 -1.51 -3.68
CA ALA A 103 -22.67 -2.74 -4.46
C ALA A 103 -22.26 -2.43 -5.92
N GLU A 104 -22.86 -1.39 -6.51
CA GLU A 104 -22.56 -0.90 -7.85
C GLU A 104 -21.12 -0.37 -7.98
N MET A 105 -20.63 0.38 -6.99
CA MET A 105 -19.25 0.88 -7.00
C MET A 105 -18.23 -0.25 -6.90
N ARG A 106 -18.50 -1.27 -6.06
CA ARG A 106 -17.65 -2.47 -5.96
C ARG A 106 -17.64 -3.23 -7.29
N GLU A 107 -18.80 -3.36 -7.92
CA GLU A 107 -18.95 -4.04 -9.21
C GLU A 107 -18.22 -3.30 -10.34
N ALA A 108 -18.41 -1.99 -10.45
CA ALA A 108 -17.70 -1.17 -11.43
C ALA A 108 -16.18 -1.21 -11.25
N ALA A 109 -15.69 -1.25 -10.00
CA ALA A 109 -14.26 -1.46 -9.73
C ALA A 109 -13.81 -2.89 -10.07
N ARG A 110 -14.63 -3.91 -9.79
CA ARG A 110 -14.37 -5.30 -10.20
C ARG A 110 -14.20 -5.40 -11.72
N ILE A 111 -15.13 -4.85 -12.50
CA ILE A 111 -15.10 -4.82 -13.97
C ILE A 111 -13.86 -4.08 -14.48
N LYS A 112 -13.56 -2.89 -13.93
CA LYS A 112 -12.34 -2.13 -14.29
C LYS A 112 -11.04 -2.83 -13.91
N SER A 113 -11.08 -3.73 -12.94
CA SER A 113 -9.94 -4.51 -12.49
C SER A 113 -9.74 -5.80 -13.31
N THR A 114 -10.84 -6.40 -13.79
CA THR A 114 -10.85 -7.60 -14.63
C THR A 114 -10.38 -7.26 -16.04
N GLY A 115 -9.06 -7.27 -16.22
CA GLY A 115 -8.40 -6.91 -17.48
C GLY A 115 -7.06 -6.23 -17.28
N ARG A 116 -6.76 -5.75 -16.06
CA ARG A 116 -5.41 -5.28 -15.72
C ARG A 116 -4.46 -6.47 -15.69
N LYS A 117 -3.32 -6.33 -16.38
CA LYS A 117 -2.28 -7.35 -16.59
C LYS A 117 -1.61 -7.90 -15.32
N CYS A 118 -2.05 -7.47 -14.13
CA CYS A 118 -1.42 -7.83 -12.86
C CYS A 118 -2.40 -7.72 -11.68
N ILE A 119 -3.43 -8.57 -11.66
CA ILE A 119 -4.11 -8.89 -10.40
C ILE A 119 -3.95 -10.39 -10.21
N SER A 120 -3.29 -10.77 -9.12
CA SER A 120 -3.24 -12.16 -8.68
C SER A 120 -4.68 -12.61 -8.44
N ARG A 121 -5.20 -13.44 -9.34
CA ARG A 121 -6.49 -14.09 -9.17
C ARG A 121 -6.25 -15.36 -8.36
N PHE A 122 -7.06 -15.64 -7.35
CA PHE A 122 -6.89 -16.79 -6.46
C PHE A 122 -7.79 -17.95 -6.91
N ALA A 123 -7.33 -19.18 -6.67
CA ALA A 123 -8.06 -20.41 -6.97
C ALA A 123 -8.66 -20.41 -8.39
N ASP A 124 -9.93 -20.78 -8.53
CA ASP A 124 -10.65 -20.92 -9.79
C ASP A 124 -10.67 -19.65 -10.66
N ALA A 125 -10.48 -18.46 -10.05
CA ALA A 125 -10.41 -17.22 -10.79
C ALA A 125 -9.09 -17.05 -11.57
N ASN A 126 -8.04 -17.85 -11.26
CA ASN A 126 -6.78 -17.85 -12.00
C ASN A 126 -6.95 -18.59 -13.34
N PRO A 127 -6.66 -17.96 -14.50
CA PRO A 127 -6.74 -18.62 -15.81
C PRO A 127 -5.87 -19.88 -15.93
N PHE A 128 -4.86 -20.01 -15.08
CA PHE A 128 -3.96 -21.16 -15.02
C PHE A 128 -4.33 -22.17 -13.93
N TYR A 129 -5.40 -21.95 -13.17
CA TYR A 129 -5.85 -22.91 -12.16
C TYR A 129 -6.25 -24.24 -12.82
N GLY A 130 -5.80 -25.35 -12.24
CA GLY A 130 -6.00 -26.69 -12.80
C GLY A 130 -5.28 -26.98 -14.12
N ARG A 131 -4.52 -26.01 -14.67
CA ARG A 131 -3.74 -26.23 -15.89
C ARG A 131 -2.33 -26.68 -15.55
N THR A 132 -1.84 -27.67 -16.29
CA THR A 132 -0.45 -28.13 -16.24
C THR A 132 0.25 -27.78 -17.55
N HIS A 133 1.55 -27.50 -17.49
CA HIS A 133 2.32 -27.25 -18.71
C HIS A 133 2.61 -28.57 -19.44
N ALA A 134 2.56 -28.51 -20.78
CA ALA A 134 2.91 -29.63 -21.66
C ALA A 134 4.30 -30.19 -21.32
N ALA A 135 4.48 -31.49 -21.52
CA ALA A 135 5.72 -32.19 -21.16
C ALA A 135 6.95 -31.56 -21.84
N GLU A 136 6.85 -31.20 -23.12
CA GLU A 136 7.91 -30.55 -23.89
C GLU A 136 8.33 -29.19 -23.30
N GLN A 137 7.37 -28.35 -22.91
CA GLN A 137 7.66 -27.05 -22.30
C GLN A 137 8.31 -27.21 -20.93
N ARG A 138 7.88 -28.22 -20.14
CA ARG A 138 8.52 -28.56 -18.86
C ARG A 138 9.95 -29.05 -19.07
N ALA A 139 10.20 -29.88 -20.08
CA ALA A 139 11.52 -30.36 -20.45
C ALA A 139 12.44 -29.21 -20.85
N LYS A 140 11.97 -28.30 -21.72
CA LYS A 140 12.71 -27.09 -22.13
C LYS A 140 13.10 -26.21 -20.94
N TRP A 141 12.18 -25.99 -20.00
CA TRP A 141 12.52 -25.24 -18.78
C TRP A 141 13.44 -25.99 -17.84
N SER A 142 13.33 -27.32 -17.77
CA SER A 142 14.24 -28.16 -17.01
C SER A 142 15.66 -28.03 -17.55
N GLU A 143 15.85 -28.20 -18.86
CA GLU A 143 17.12 -28.04 -19.56
C GLU A 143 17.73 -26.64 -19.37
N LEU A 144 16.95 -25.58 -19.59
CA LEU A 144 17.42 -24.20 -19.39
C LEU A 144 17.87 -23.91 -17.96
N ARG A 145 17.26 -24.54 -16.95
CA ARG A 145 17.54 -24.28 -15.52
C ARG A 145 18.58 -25.22 -14.94
N MET A 146 18.82 -26.37 -15.58
CA MET A 146 19.81 -27.33 -15.15
C MET A 146 21.19 -26.65 -15.10
N GLY A 147 21.93 -26.85 -14.02
CA GLY A 147 23.27 -26.29 -13.88
C GLY A 147 23.38 -24.82 -13.47
N GLN A 148 22.31 -23.99 -13.55
CA GLN A 148 22.43 -22.55 -13.25
C GLN A 148 22.67 -22.20 -11.78
N ASN A 149 22.43 -23.12 -10.84
CA ASN A 149 22.61 -22.89 -9.41
C ASN A 149 23.24 -24.11 -8.71
N VAL A 150 24.19 -24.78 -9.37
CA VAL A 150 24.94 -25.89 -8.79
C VAL A 150 26.41 -25.52 -8.66
N GLY A 151 27.09 -26.15 -7.70
CA GLY A 151 28.52 -25.96 -7.51
C GLY A 151 28.92 -24.68 -6.76
N PRO A 152 30.23 -24.51 -6.50
CA PRO A 152 30.78 -23.46 -5.64
C PRO A 152 30.42 -22.02 -6.03
N ASP A 153 30.14 -21.78 -7.31
CA ASP A 153 29.83 -20.45 -7.84
C ASP A 153 28.40 -19.98 -7.51
N ASN A 154 27.53 -20.87 -7.02
CA ASN A 154 26.22 -20.47 -6.52
C ASN A 154 26.37 -19.76 -5.15
N PRO A 155 25.86 -18.53 -4.95
CA PRO A 155 25.95 -17.81 -3.67
C PRO A 155 25.27 -18.48 -2.47
N ASN A 156 24.45 -19.52 -2.74
CA ASN A 156 23.81 -20.37 -1.75
C ASN A 156 24.40 -21.79 -1.67
N TYR A 157 25.50 -22.08 -2.38
CA TYR A 157 26.21 -23.35 -2.29
C TYR A 157 26.70 -23.58 -0.87
N GLY A 158 26.55 -24.81 -0.35
CA GLY A 158 26.91 -25.17 1.03
C GLY A 158 26.05 -24.53 2.14
N LYS A 159 25.20 -23.53 1.84
CA LYS A 159 24.25 -22.95 2.83
C LYS A 159 23.02 -23.81 3.06
N PHE A 160 22.66 -24.64 2.09
CA PHE A 160 21.54 -25.58 2.13
C PHE A 160 21.92 -26.82 1.29
N GLY A 161 21.24 -27.96 1.48
CA GLY A 161 21.55 -29.17 0.70
C GLY A 161 22.72 -29.98 1.28
N ARG A 162 23.14 -31.07 0.60
CA ARG A 162 24.06 -32.11 1.11
C ARG A 162 25.35 -31.61 1.73
N ASP A 163 25.87 -30.50 1.21
CA ASP A 163 27.13 -29.92 1.65
C ASP A 163 27.00 -29.01 2.89
N HIS A 164 25.76 -28.74 3.35
CA HIS A 164 25.53 -27.96 4.57
C HIS A 164 25.75 -28.83 5.82
N PRO A 165 26.46 -28.34 6.86
CA PRO A 165 26.75 -29.13 8.07
C PRO A 165 25.53 -29.71 8.78
N SER A 166 24.37 -29.06 8.69
CA SER A 166 23.10 -29.55 9.26
C SER A 166 22.23 -30.30 8.25
N PHE A 167 22.73 -30.66 7.07
CA PHE A 167 21.95 -31.42 6.10
C PHE A 167 21.69 -32.84 6.58
N GLY A 168 20.44 -33.28 6.47
CA GLY A 168 20.01 -34.56 7.02
C GLY A 168 19.85 -34.57 8.55
N HIS A 169 20.17 -33.48 9.24
CA HIS A 169 19.92 -33.36 10.67
C HIS A 169 18.43 -33.14 10.92
N VAL A 170 17.71 -34.23 11.21
CA VAL A 170 16.30 -34.21 11.59
C VAL A 170 16.22 -34.20 13.12
N MET A 171 15.51 -33.21 13.69
CA MET A 171 15.21 -33.24 15.12
C MET A 171 14.38 -34.48 15.45
N SER A 172 14.76 -35.22 16.50
CA SER A 172 13.95 -36.33 17.01
C SER A 172 12.54 -35.86 17.34
N GLU A 173 11.58 -36.79 17.27
CA GLU A 173 10.17 -36.48 17.58
C GLU A 173 10.03 -35.98 19.01
N GLU A 174 10.71 -36.61 19.97
CA GLU A 174 10.74 -36.20 21.37
C GLU A 174 11.28 -34.77 21.55
N ALA A 175 12.38 -34.41 20.86
CA ALA A 175 12.93 -33.05 20.93
C ALA A 175 11.98 -32.02 20.30
N ARG A 176 11.25 -32.40 19.24
CA ARG A 176 10.26 -31.56 18.57
C ARG A 176 9.03 -31.35 19.44
N GLU A 177 8.55 -32.39 20.11
CA GLU A 177 7.43 -32.32 21.06
C GLU A 177 7.79 -31.45 22.26
N LYS A 178 8.97 -31.66 22.87
CA LYS A 178 9.45 -30.85 24.00
C LYS A 178 9.55 -29.36 23.65
N LEU A 179 10.06 -29.03 22.46
CA LEU A 179 10.11 -27.65 21.97
C LEU A 179 8.72 -27.08 21.68
N SER A 180 7.80 -27.91 21.19
CA SER A 180 6.41 -27.52 20.94
C SER A 180 5.68 -27.21 22.24
N GLU A 181 5.84 -28.05 23.26
CA GLU A 181 5.27 -27.85 24.59
C GLU A 181 5.78 -26.56 25.24
N GLN A 182 7.11 -26.33 25.22
CA GLN A 182 7.72 -25.11 25.77
C GLN A 182 7.27 -23.81 25.08
N ARG A 183 6.72 -23.89 23.86
CA ARG A 183 6.31 -22.72 23.05
C ARG A 183 4.80 -22.53 22.98
N ARG A 184 4.01 -23.43 23.57
CA ARG A 184 2.54 -23.40 23.51
C ARG A 184 1.93 -22.98 24.83
N GLY A 185 0.83 -22.21 24.75
CA GLY A 185 0.04 -21.83 25.91
C GLY A 185 0.90 -21.18 27.00
N VAL A 186 0.57 -21.45 28.26
CA VAL A 186 1.21 -20.87 29.46
C VAL A 186 2.71 -21.18 29.56
N ALA A 187 3.17 -22.28 28.96
CA ALA A 187 4.58 -22.64 28.96
C ALA A 187 5.46 -21.72 28.11
N ASN A 188 4.86 -21.00 27.14
CA ASN A 188 5.59 -20.00 26.37
C ASN A 188 6.00 -18.83 27.29
N PRO A 189 7.30 -18.48 27.39
CA PRO A 189 7.75 -17.36 28.25
C PRO A 189 7.09 -16.01 27.93
N ASN A 190 6.57 -15.85 26.72
CA ASN A 190 5.85 -14.67 26.27
C ASN A 190 4.32 -14.83 26.31
N TYR A 191 3.79 -15.92 26.88
CA TYR A 191 2.35 -16.09 27.04
C TYR A 191 1.75 -14.98 27.89
N GLY A 192 0.66 -14.39 27.42
CA GLY A 192 0.01 -13.24 28.08
C GLY A 192 0.80 -11.92 28.02
N ARG A 193 2.08 -11.93 27.61
CA ARG A 193 2.89 -10.71 27.48
C ARG A 193 2.56 -10.03 26.15
N ARG A 194 2.06 -8.79 26.22
CA ARG A 194 1.97 -7.89 25.06
C ARG A 194 3.06 -6.85 25.15
N ALA A 195 3.78 -6.62 24.05
CA ALA A 195 4.68 -5.48 23.96
C ALA A 195 3.90 -4.19 24.17
N SER A 196 4.42 -3.29 25.01
CA SER A 196 3.80 -1.97 25.25
C SER A 196 3.64 -1.20 23.95
N ASP A 197 2.67 -0.29 23.89
CA ASP A 197 2.45 0.54 22.71
C ASP A 197 3.69 1.37 22.35
N GLU A 198 4.44 1.81 23.37
CA GLU A 198 5.73 2.48 23.18
C GLU A 198 6.79 1.57 22.52
N THR A 199 6.88 0.31 22.96
CA THR A 199 7.81 -0.67 22.37
C THR A 199 7.42 -1.02 20.94
N ARG A 200 6.12 -1.17 20.68
CA ARG A 200 5.58 -1.37 19.33
C ARG A 200 5.87 -0.17 18.43
N ALA A 201 5.72 1.05 18.95
CA ALA A 201 6.04 2.28 18.23
C ALA A 201 7.54 2.39 17.92
N LYS A 202 8.43 2.08 18.87
CA LYS A 202 9.90 2.02 18.65
C LYS A 202 10.28 1.00 17.58
N MET A 203 9.78 -0.23 17.66
CA MET A 203 10.02 -1.25 16.63
C MET A 203 9.45 -0.85 15.26
N SER A 204 8.27 -0.22 15.24
CA SER A 204 7.64 0.30 14.02
C SER A 204 8.48 1.42 13.41
N ALA A 205 8.96 2.38 14.20
CA ALA A 205 9.80 3.49 13.76
C ALA A 205 11.12 3.01 13.15
N VAL A 206 11.79 2.04 13.79
CA VAL A 206 13.03 1.44 13.24
C VAL A 206 12.78 0.71 11.92
N ARG A 207 11.63 0.05 11.76
CA ARG A 207 11.26 -0.66 10.52
C ARG A 207 10.72 0.28 9.44
N LYS A 208 10.19 1.43 9.83
CA LYS A 208 9.64 2.44 8.92
C LYS A 208 10.78 3.01 8.07
N GLY A 209 10.67 2.88 6.75
CA GLY A 209 11.69 3.37 5.81
C GLY A 209 12.88 2.45 5.60
N ARG A 210 13.08 1.40 6.43
CA ARG A 210 13.97 0.30 6.07
C ARG A 210 13.28 -0.52 4.99
N SER A 211 13.79 -0.48 3.75
CA SER A 211 13.41 -1.49 2.79
C SER A 211 13.92 -2.81 3.31
N MET A 212 13.03 -3.66 3.88
CA MET A 212 13.25 -5.11 3.86
C MET A 212 13.84 -5.42 2.48
N PRO A 213 14.98 -6.12 2.33
CA PRO A 213 15.61 -6.34 1.04
C PRO A 213 14.52 -6.76 0.08
N SER A 214 14.12 -5.78 -0.74
CA SER A 214 12.77 -5.83 -1.27
C SER A 214 12.73 -7.03 -2.18
N SER A 215 11.54 -7.59 -2.43
CA SER A 215 11.42 -8.62 -3.46
C SER A 215 12.17 -8.25 -4.76
N ARG A 216 12.36 -6.94 -5.03
CA ARG A 216 13.20 -6.39 -6.11
C ARG A 216 14.72 -6.54 -5.93
N ARG A 217 15.31 -6.33 -4.75
CA ARG A 217 16.76 -6.58 -4.55
C ARG A 217 17.03 -8.08 -4.58
N ASN A 218 16.16 -8.89 -3.99
CA ASN A 218 16.28 -10.35 -4.03
C ASN A 218 16.08 -10.89 -5.47
N ALA A 219 15.13 -10.32 -6.25
CA ALA A 219 14.99 -10.63 -7.67
C ALA A 219 16.18 -10.16 -8.51
N HIS A 220 16.75 -8.99 -8.19
CA HIS A 220 17.99 -8.53 -8.80
C HIS A 220 19.13 -9.51 -8.55
N THR A 221 19.38 -9.90 -7.30
CA THR A 221 20.45 -10.85 -6.97
C THR A 221 20.28 -12.16 -7.74
N ARG A 222 19.07 -12.72 -7.81
CA ARG A 222 18.81 -13.96 -8.57
C ARG A 222 19.03 -13.83 -10.07
N HIS A 223 18.71 -12.68 -10.67
CA HIS A 223 18.75 -12.53 -12.13
C HIS A 223 20.07 -11.93 -12.64
N HIS A 224 20.59 -10.92 -11.94
CA HIS A 224 21.78 -10.18 -12.35
C HIS A 224 23.03 -10.77 -11.70
N THR A 225 23.11 -10.73 -10.37
CA THR A 225 24.31 -11.15 -9.62
C THR A 225 24.60 -12.64 -9.79
N ASN A 226 23.64 -13.53 -9.50
CA ASN A 226 23.83 -14.98 -9.56
C ASN A 226 24.08 -15.52 -10.97
N ARG A 227 23.71 -14.76 -12.01
CA ARG A 227 23.89 -15.16 -13.42
C ARG A 227 25.02 -14.40 -14.11
N GLY A 228 25.75 -13.55 -13.39
CA GLY A 228 26.80 -12.69 -13.97
C GLY A 228 26.29 -11.65 -14.96
N ILE A 229 24.99 -11.37 -15.02
CA ILE A 229 24.38 -10.45 -15.99
C ILE A 229 24.41 -9.03 -15.40
N LYS A 230 25.35 -8.20 -15.85
CA LYS A 230 25.34 -6.76 -15.55
C LYS A 230 24.52 -6.00 -16.58
N LYS A 231 23.64 -5.11 -16.11
CA LYS A 231 22.88 -4.21 -16.98
C LYS A 231 23.11 -2.77 -16.52
N ASP A 232 23.62 -1.97 -17.44
CA ASP A 232 23.85 -0.53 -17.32
C ASP A 232 22.60 0.27 -16.92
N THR A 233 21.40 -0.19 -17.28
CA THR A 233 20.15 0.47 -16.88
C THR A 233 19.60 -0.02 -15.54
N CYS A 234 20.20 -1.03 -14.91
CA CYS A 234 19.68 -1.61 -13.67
C CYS A 234 20.30 -0.91 -12.47
N LYS A 235 19.47 -0.17 -11.71
CA LYS A 235 19.90 0.62 -10.55
C LYS A 235 20.84 -0.15 -9.61
N TYR A 236 20.54 -1.41 -9.32
CA TYR A 236 21.32 -2.23 -8.41
C TYR A 236 22.65 -2.72 -9.02
N CYS A 237 22.72 -2.98 -10.33
CA CYS A 237 23.99 -3.30 -11.01
C CYS A 237 24.94 -2.10 -11.02
N ILE A 238 24.40 -0.88 -11.13
CA ILE A 238 25.17 0.37 -11.08
C ILE A 238 25.68 0.60 -9.65
N GLU A 239 24.81 0.42 -8.65
CA GLU A 239 25.18 0.50 -7.22
C GLU A 239 26.28 -0.52 -6.84
N ASP A 240 26.23 -1.74 -7.36
CA ASP A 240 27.21 -2.80 -7.05
C ASP A 240 28.54 -2.64 -7.84
N ALA A 241 28.64 -1.67 -8.76
CA ALA A 241 29.81 -1.45 -9.62
C ALA A 241 30.69 -0.25 -9.21
N GLY A 242 30.23 0.57 -8.26
CA GLY A 242 31.00 1.68 -7.66
C GLY A 242 31.47 1.32 -6.26
#